data_AF-A0A349DCB7-F1
#
_entry.id   AF-A0A349DCB7-F1
#
_cell.length_a   1.000
_cell.length_b   1.000
_cell.length_c   1.000
_cell.angle_alpha   90.00
_cell.angle_beta   90.00
_cell.angle_gamma   90.00
#
_symmetry.space_group_name_H-M   'P 1'
#
loop_
_entity.id
_entity.type
_entity.pdbx_description
1 polymer ?
#
loop_
_entity_poly.entity_id
_entity_poly.type
_entity_poly.pdbx_seq_one_letter_code
_entity_poly.pdbx_strand_id
1 'polypeptide(L)' 'MLNEFINKLPKNVDGALIVSPENRRYFTGFDASDGFLFATRNGSVFLTDSRYIEA' A
#
# COMPACT_ATOMS: atom_id res chain seq x y z
N MET A 1 -9.64 7.12 -0.81
CA MET A 1 -8.57 6.91 -1.81
C MET A 1 -8.12 5.46 -1.93
N LEU A 2 -7.42 4.86 -0.96
CA LEU A 2 -6.98 3.44 -1.09
C LEU A 2 -8.16 2.47 -1.22
N ASN A 3 -9.19 2.60 -0.37
CA ASN A 3 -10.39 1.77 -0.45
C ASN A 3 -11.13 1.91 -1.79
N GLU A 4 -11.17 3.12 -2.36
CA GLU A 4 -11.80 3.35 -3.66
C GLU A 4 -11.00 2.70 -4.79
N PHE A 5 -9.67 2.76 -4.73
CA PHE A 5 -8.78 2.06 -5.66
C PHE A 5 -9.00 0.54 -5.58
N ILE A 6 -9.03 -0.02 -4.37
CA ILE A 6 -9.26 -1.47 -4.16
C ILE A 6 -10.63 -1.92 -4.63
N ASN A 7 -11.68 -1.12 -4.39
CA ASN A 7 -13.03 -1.43 -4.86
C ASN A 7 -13.16 -1.41 -6.40
N LYS A 8 -12.24 -0.74 -7.09
CA LYS A 8 -12.18 -0.71 -8.56
C LYS A 8 -11.32 -1.82 -9.17
N LEU A 9 -10.64 -2.65 -8.36
CA LEU A 9 -9.90 -3.79 -8.90
C LEU A 9 -10.85 -4.74 -9.65
N PRO A 10 -10.40 -5.36 -10.75
CA PRO A 10 -11.17 -6.37 -11.45
C PRO A 10 -11.69 -7.45 -10.50
N LYS A 11 -12.84 -8.05 -10.82
CA LYS A 11 -13.49 -9.04 -9.94
C LYS A 11 -12.62 -10.27 -9.67
N ASN A 12 -11.74 -10.63 -10.60
CA ASN A 12 -10.81 -11.76 -10.52
C ASN A 12 -9.43 -11.38 -9.96
N VAL A 13 -9.27 -10.18 -9.41
CA VAL A 13 -8.05 -9.70 -8.79
C VAL A 13 -8.31 -9.50 -7.30
N ASP A 14 -7.57 -10.22 -6.46
CA ASP A 14 -7.80 -10.25 -5.01
C ASP A 14 -7.13 -9.08 -4.27
N GLY A 15 -6.10 -8.48 -4.87
CA GLY A 15 -5.38 -7.36 -4.29
C GLY A 15 -4.36 -6.73 -5.23
N ALA A 16 -3.66 -5.73 -4.72
CA ALA A 16 -2.61 -5.01 -5.41
C ALA A 16 -1.35 -4.94 -4.54
N LEU A 17 -0.19 -5.16 -5.17
CA LEU A 17 1.12 -4.86 -4.59
C LEU A 17 1.60 -3.52 -5.17
N ILE A 18 1.67 -2.51 -4.32
CA ILE A 18 2.03 -1.14 -4.71
C ILE A 18 3.50 -0.92 -4.34
N VAL A 19 4.34 -0.80 -5.37
CA VAL A 19 5.81 -0.73 -5.25
C VAL A 19 6.34 0.69 -5.39
N SER A 20 5.73 1.50 -6.27
CA SER A 20 6.15 2.89 -6.54
C SER A 20 6.17 3.70 -5.23
N PRO A 21 7.30 4.34 -4.89
CA PRO A 21 7.41 5.19 -3.71
C PRO A 21 6.35 6.29 -3.67
N GLU A 22 6.06 6.90 -4.83
CA GLU A 22 5.08 7.96 -4.99
C GLU A 22 3.67 7.46 -4.67
N ASN A 23 3.29 6.29 -5.19
CA ASN A 23 1.99 5.69 -4.92
C ASN A 23 1.86 5.20 -3.47
N ARG A 24 2.94 4.64 -2.90
CA ARG A 24 2.96 4.26 -1.47
C ARG A 24 2.70 5.50 -0.62
N ARG A 25 3.48 6.57 -0.80
CA ARG A 25 3.30 7.86 -0.09
C ARG A 25 1.91 8.44 -0.31
N TYR A 26 1.37 8.39 -1.52
CA TYR A 26 0.01 8.87 -1.83
C TYR A 26 -1.07 8.13 -1.04
N PHE A 27 -0.98 6.80 -0.94
CA PHE A 27 -2.00 5.99 -0.26
C PHE A 27 -1.84 5.92 1.25
N THR A 28 -0.61 5.96 1.78
CA THR A 28 -0.35 5.80 3.22
C THR A 28 -0.12 7.12 3.93
N GLY A 29 0.29 8.18 3.23
CA GLY A 29 0.81 9.39 3.84
C GLY A 29 2.10 9.17 4.64
N PHE A 30 2.76 8.01 4.49
CA PHE A 30 3.98 7.64 5.21
C PHE A 30 5.20 7.84 4.32
N ASP A 31 6.24 8.51 4.83
CA ASP A 31 7.44 8.86 4.05
C ASP A 31 8.50 7.79 4.23
N ALA A 32 8.47 6.78 3.36
CA ALA A 32 9.47 5.73 3.35
C ALA A 32 10.11 5.64 1.97
N SER A 33 11.43 5.69 1.94
CA SER A 33 12.18 5.47 0.70
C SER A 33 12.14 4.00 0.25
N ASP A 34 11.73 3.08 1.12
CA ASP A 34 11.70 1.64 0.87
C ASP A 34 10.41 0.99 1.37
N GLY A 35 10.15 -0.24 0.93
CA GLY A 35 8.99 -1.04 1.34
C GLY A 35 7.90 -1.19 0.29
N PHE A 36 6.81 -1.86 0.69
CA PHE A 36 5.69 -2.23 -0.16
C PHE A 36 4.36 -1.97 0.56
N LEU A 37 3.35 -1.50 -0.17
CA LEU A 37 1.97 -1.51 0.32
C LEU A 37 1.23 -2.69 -0.34
N PHE A 38 0.82 -3.66 0.46
CA PHE A 38 -0.06 -4.74 0.01
C PHE A 38 -1.48 -4.43 0.45
N ALA A 39 -2.40 -4.36 -0.51
CA ALA A 39 -3.78 -3.95 -0.24
C ALA A 39 -4.79 -4.87 -0.92
N THR A 40 -5.82 -5.25 -0.17
CA THR A 40 -6.88 -6.18 -0.56
C THR A 40 -8.23 -5.63 -0.10
N ARG A 41 -9.33 -6.25 -0.55
CA ARG A 41 -10.68 -5.90 -0.05
C ARG A 41 -10.86 -6.16 1.46
N ASN A 42 -10.01 -6.99 2.05
CA ASN A 42 -10.04 -7.35 3.47
C ASN A 42 -9.15 -6.46 4.35
N GLY A 43 -8.43 -5.51 3.75
CA GLY A 43 -7.51 -4.62 4.45
C GLY A 43 -6.17 -4.50 3.73
N SER A 44 -5.28 -3.71 4.33
CA SER A 44 -3.97 -3.41 3.78
C SER A 44 -2.89 -3.47 4.84
N VAL A 45 -1.68 -3.84 4.43
CA VAL A 45 -0.47 -3.89 5.26
C VAL A 45 0.63 -3.13 4.55
N PHE A 46 1.29 -2.22 5.27
CA PHE A 46 2.51 -1.57 4.82
C PHE A 46 3.72 -2.33 5.37
N LEU A 47 4.53 -2.88 4.48
CA LEU A 47 5.73 -3.65 4.77
C LEU A 47 6.93 -2.73 4.58
N THR A 48 7.70 -2.51 5.64
CA THR A 48 8.93 -1.74 5.60
C THR A 48 9.96 -2.36 6.54
N ASP A 49 11.22 -1.98 6.40
CA ASP A 49 12.27 -2.45 7.28
C ASP A 49 12.37 -1.63 8.57
N SER A 50 13.25 -2.08 9.47
CA SER A 50 13.40 -1.55 10.82
C SER A 50 13.86 -0.09 10.89
N ARG A 51 14.38 0.51 9.81
CA ARG A 51 14.76 1.94 9.80
C ARG A 51 13.57 2.85 10.10
N TYR A 52 12.36 2.37 9.86
CA TYR A 52 11.12 3.12 9.97
C TYR A 52 10.28 2.77 11.20
N ILE A 53 10.85 2.02 12.16
CA ILE A 53 10.09 1.53 13.33
C ILE A 53 9.71 2.65 14.32
N GLU A 54 10.45 3.75 14.34
CA GLU A 54 10.23 4.90 15.25
C GLU A 54 9.59 6.12 14.57
N ALA A 55 9.27 6.02 13.28
CA ALA A 55 8.83 7.13 12.44
C ALA A 55 7.40 7.62 12.77
#